data_AF-A0A949YEZ9-F1
#
_entry.id   AF-A0A949YEZ9-F1
#
_cell.length_a   1.000
_cell.length_b   1.000
_cell.length_c   1.000
_cell.angle_alpha   90.00
_cell.angle_beta   90.00
_cell.angle_gamma   90.00
#
_symmetry.space_group_name_H-M   'P 1'
#
loop_
_entity.id
_entity.type
_entity.pdbx_description
1 polymer ?
#
loop_
_entity_poly.entity_id
_entity_poly.type
_entity_poly.pdbx_seq_one_letter_code
_entity_poly.pdbx_strand_id
1 'polypeptide(L)'
;MLDRVPLLYAGNELGIAFHDVGAAFPADRQDSMFLKDVKALIALRKREPALRRGNFVEVFSRDATYAFLRTLGDDRILVVLNGSDKPKTFTMPV
;
A
#
# COMPACT_ATOMS: atom_id res chain seq x y z
N MET A 1 -16.78 9.06 10.92
CA MET A 1 -15.45 8.66 10.40
C MET A 1 -15.71 7.66 9.29
N LEU A 2 -15.41 8.00 8.03
CA LEU A 2 -15.65 7.09 6.91
C LEU A 2 -14.72 5.87 7.08
N ASP A 3 -15.27 4.66 7.11
CA ASP A 3 -14.44 3.45 7.04
C ASP A 3 -13.69 3.48 5.72
N ARG A 4 -12.36 3.62 5.78
CA ARG A 4 -11.49 3.64 4.60
C ARG A 4 -11.33 2.20 4.08
N VAL A 5 -12.37 1.70 3.42
CA VAL A 5 -12.40 0.39 2.78
C VAL A 5 -11.73 0.52 1.39
N PRO A 6 -10.53 -0.06 1.18
CA PRO A 6 -9.92 -0.03 -0.14
C PRO A 6 -10.74 -0.88 -1.11
N LEU A 7 -10.90 -0.38 -2.33
CA LEU A 7 -11.48 -1.10 -3.45
C LEU A 7 -10.38 -1.40 -4.47
N LEU A 8 -10.37 -2.60 -5.01
CA LEU A 8 -9.44 -3.02 -6.06
C LEU A 8 -10.24 -3.39 -7.31
N TYR A 9 -9.95 -2.74 -8.42
CA TYR A 9 -10.56 -3.06 -9.71
C TYR A 9 -9.90 -4.30 -10.31
N ALA A 10 -10.69 -5.20 -10.88
CA ALA A 10 -10.17 -6.47 -11.41
C ALA A 10 -9.13 -6.22 -12.51
N GLY A 11 -7.97 -6.89 -12.37
CA GLY A 11 -6.81 -6.74 -13.23
C GLY A 11 -5.77 -5.75 -12.69
N ASN A 12 -6.13 -4.78 -11.83
CA ASN A 12 -5.14 -3.89 -11.23
C ASN A 12 -4.17 -4.65 -10.32
N GLU A 13 -4.60 -5.76 -9.72
CA GLU A 13 -3.74 -6.66 -8.95
C GLU A 13 -2.64 -7.33 -9.78
N LEU A 14 -2.69 -7.22 -11.11
CA LEU A 14 -1.70 -7.78 -12.01
C LEU A 14 -0.73 -6.72 -12.56
N GLY A 15 -1.02 -5.43 -12.37
CA GLY A 15 -0.20 -4.33 -12.89
C GLY A 15 -0.25 -4.18 -14.42
N ILE A 16 -1.33 -4.67 -15.05
CA ILE A 16 -1.49 -4.69 -16.50
C ILE A 16 -2.14 -3.39 -17.03
N ALA A 17 -1.76 -2.98 -18.23
CA ALA A 17 -2.44 -1.92 -18.97
C ALA A 17 -3.52 -2.53 -19.87
N PHE A 18 -4.78 -2.20 -19.64
CA PHE A 18 -5.90 -2.73 -20.41
C PHE A 18 -5.92 -2.11 -21.81
N HIS A 19 -5.58 -2.90 -22.82
CA HIS A 19 -5.74 -2.51 -24.23
C HIS A 19 -6.80 -3.36 -24.94
N ASP A 20 -7.05 -4.58 -24.45
CA ASP A 20 -7.96 -5.54 -25.05
C ASP A 20 -9.06 -5.99 -24.08
N VAL A 21 -10.22 -6.37 -24.64
CA VAL A 21 -11.30 -7.01 -23.89
C VAL A 21 -10.82 -8.36 -23.34
N GLY A 22 -11.02 -8.59 -22.04
CA GLY A 22 -10.61 -9.83 -21.37
C GLY A 22 -9.17 -9.83 -20.83
N ALA A 23 -8.38 -8.78 -21.10
CA ALA A 23 -7.02 -8.65 -20.59
C ALA A 23 -6.93 -8.73 -19.04
N ALA A 24 -8.02 -8.44 -18.33
CA ALA A 24 -8.12 -8.56 -16.87
C ALA A 24 -7.95 -9.99 -16.31
N PHE A 25 -8.09 -11.03 -17.15
CA PHE A 25 -8.09 -12.43 -16.71
C PHE A 25 -7.14 -13.31 -17.56
N PRO A 26 -5.84 -13.02 -17.59
CA PRO A 26 -4.89 -13.83 -18.34
C PRO A 26 -4.68 -15.20 -17.65
N ALA A 27 -4.36 -16.23 -18.44
CA ALA A 27 -4.24 -17.60 -17.94
C ALA A 27 -3.06 -17.78 -16.96
N ASP A 28 -1.97 -17.03 -17.15
CA ASP A 28 -0.72 -17.05 -16.40
C ASP A 28 -0.69 -16.05 -15.23
N ARG A 29 -1.85 -15.50 -14.83
CA ARG A 29 -1.95 -14.45 -13.79
C ARG A 29 -1.21 -14.74 -12.48
N GLN A 30 -1.02 -16.01 -12.13
CA GLN A 30 -0.38 -16.42 -10.88
C GLN A 30 1.12 -16.11 -10.85
N ASP A 31 1.73 -15.92 -12.03
CA ASP A 31 3.15 -15.63 -12.16
C ASP A 31 3.47 -14.14 -11.95
N SER A 32 2.44 -13.27 -11.95
CA SER A 32 2.59 -11.84 -11.72
C SER A 32 3.25 -11.54 -10.37
N MET A 33 4.38 -10.83 -10.41
CA MET A 33 5.04 -10.30 -9.21
C MET A 33 4.14 -9.27 -8.50
N PHE A 34 3.43 -8.45 -9.26
CA PHE A 34 2.51 -7.44 -8.71
C PHE A 34 1.40 -8.11 -7.89
N LEU A 35 0.89 -9.27 -8.34
CA LEU A 35 -0.10 -10.03 -7.59
C LEU A 35 0.45 -10.53 -6.25
N LYS A 36 1.72 -10.94 -6.21
CA LYS A 36 2.40 -11.36 -4.96
C LYS A 36 2.50 -10.19 -3.99
N ASP A 37 2.89 -9.01 -4.47
CA ASP A 37 3.00 -7.80 -3.65
C ASP A 37 1.64 -7.34 -3.10
N VAL A 38 0.61 -7.32 -3.95
CA VAL A 38 -0.75 -6.97 -3.53
C VAL A 38 -1.28 -7.95 -2.48
N LYS A 39 -1.06 -9.27 -2.65
CA LYS A 39 -1.42 -10.27 -1.64
C LYS A 39 -0.68 -10.04 -0.32
N ALA A 40 0.60 -9.69 -0.37
CA ALA A 40 1.40 -9.39 0.82
C ALA A 40 0.87 -8.16 1.58
N LEU A 41 0.52 -7.09 0.86
CA LEU A 41 -0.08 -5.88 1.45
C LEU A 41 -1.47 -6.15 2.05
N ILE A 42 -2.29 -6.97 1.39
CA ILE A 42 -3.59 -7.40 1.94
C ILE A 42 -3.39 -8.21 3.23
N ALA A 43 -2.43 -9.14 3.24
CA ALA A 43 -2.12 -9.95 4.42
C ALA A 43 -1.63 -9.07 5.59
N LEU A 44 -0.73 -8.13 5.32
CA LEU A 44 -0.27 -7.13 6.29
C LEU A 44 -1.45 -6.33 6.84
N ARG A 45 -2.29 -5.76 5.98
CA ARG A 45 -3.48 -4.99 6.40
C ARG A 45 -4.44 -5.82 7.25
N LYS A 46 -4.60 -7.11 6.97
CA LYS A 46 -5.47 -8.00 7.76
C LYS A 46 -4.90 -8.28 9.15
N ARG A 47 -3.59 -8.50 9.22
CA ARG A 47 -2.88 -8.81 10.47
C ARG A 47 -2.77 -7.61 11.40
N GLU A 48 -2.60 -6.40 10.86
CA GLU A 48 -2.37 -5.18 11.65
C GLU A 48 -3.65 -4.33 11.80
N PRO A 49 -4.34 -4.33 12.97
CA PRO A 49 -5.59 -3.59 13.16
C PRO A 49 -5.40 -2.07 13.01
N ALA A 50 -4.25 -1.53 13.41
CA ALA A 50 -3.90 -0.12 13.24
C ALA A 50 -3.94 0.32 11.76
N LEU A 51 -3.59 -0.55 10.80
CA LEU A 51 -3.70 -0.23 9.37
C LEU A 51 -5.15 -0.15 8.89
N ARG A 52 -6.08 -0.87 9.52
CA ARG A 52 -7.50 -0.89 9.14
C ARG A 52 -8.30 0.22 9.80
N ARG A 53 -8.18 0.35 11.12
CA ARG A 53 -9.05 1.17 11.97
C ARG A 53 -8.28 2.22 12.78
N GLY A 54 -6.95 2.16 12.77
CA GLY A 54 -6.13 3.10 13.50
C GLY A 54 -6.19 4.51 12.93
N ASN A 55 -5.93 5.47 13.82
CA ASN A 55 -5.79 6.88 13.50
C ASN A 55 -4.71 7.08 12.42
N PHE A 56 -4.81 8.19 11.71
CA PHE A 56 -3.86 8.58 10.66
C PHE A 56 -3.25 9.91 11.04
N VAL A 57 -1.92 9.98 11.09
CA VAL A 57 -1.19 11.23 11.33
C VAL A 57 -0.09 11.34 10.29
N GLU A 58 -0.16 12.38 9.45
CA GLU A 58 0.95 12.72 8.57
C GLU A 58 2.14 13.20 9.41
N VAL A 59 3.33 12.70 9.12
CA VAL A 59 4.56 13.03 9.85
C VAL A 59 5.55 13.79 8.97
N PHE A 60 5.59 13.48 7.68
CA PHE A 60 6.51 14.11 6.73
C PHE A 60 5.94 14.09 5.31
N SER A 61 6.07 15.20 4.59
CA SER A 61 5.64 15.33 3.19
C SER A 61 6.48 16.38 2.47
N ARG A 62 7.69 16.00 2.04
CA ARG A 62 8.62 16.86 1.29
C ARG A 62 9.52 16.04 0.39
N ASP A 63 10.07 16.65 -0.66
CA ASP A 63 11.12 16.08 -1.51
C ASP A 63 10.83 14.66 -2.01
N ALA A 64 9.60 14.39 -2.46
CA ALA A 64 9.16 13.05 -2.89
C ALA A 64 9.29 11.94 -1.82
N THR A 65 9.39 12.31 -0.54
CA THR A 65 9.27 11.38 0.59
C THR A 65 8.00 11.70 1.36
N TYR A 66 7.19 10.66 1.60
CA TYR A 66 5.95 10.76 2.35
C TYR A 66 5.97 9.78 3.52
N ALA A 67 5.68 10.25 4.73
CA ALA A 67 5.61 9.40 5.90
C ALA A 67 4.38 9.72 6.76
N PHE A 68 3.75 8.68 7.27
CA PHE A 68 2.59 8.79 8.17
C PHE A 68 2.56 7.66 9.18
N LEU A 69 1.97 7.96 10.35
CA LEU A 69 1.71 7.00 11.42
C LEU A 69 0.29 6.45 11.33
N ARG A 70 0.16 5.16 11.60
CA ARG A 70 -1.08 4.47 11.92
C ARG A 70 -1.03 4.00 13.36
N THR A 71 -1.97 4.45 14.19
CA THR A 71 -1.99 4.11 15.62
C THR A 71 -3.33 3.57 16.07
N LEU A 72 -3.33 2.53 16.91
CA LEU A 72 -4.54 1.99 17.55
C LEU A 72 -4.17 1.40 18.91
N GLY A 73 -4.62 2.04 20.00
CA GLY A 73 -4.11 1.69 21.33
C GLY A 73 -2.60 1.89 21.38
N ASP A 74 -1.87 0.85 21.78
CA ASP A 74 -0.41 0.86 21.88
C ASP A 74 0.29 0.54 20.55
N ASP A 75 -0.43 0.04 19.55
CA ASP A 75 0.14 -0.28 18.24
C ASP A 75 0.51 1.00 17.50
N ARG A 76 1.76 1.07 17.02
CA ARG A 76 2.26 2.15 16.17
C ARG A 76 2.97 1.60 14.94
N ILE A 77 2.49 2.00 13.77
CA ILE A 77 3.09 1.64 12.48
C ILE A 77 3.47 2.91 11.74
N LEU A 78 4.76 3.09 11.47
CA LEU A 78 5.26 4.13 10.59
C LEU A 78 5.32 3.60 9.16
N VAL A 79 4.63 4.26 8.25
CA VAL A 79 4.73 4.02 6.81
C VAL A 79 5.58 5.12 6.20
N VAL A 80 6.61 4.74 5.44
CA VAL A 80 7.50 5.66 4.71
C VAL A 80 7.50 5.27 3.25
N LEU A 81 7.20 6.22 2.37
CA LEU A 81 7.12 6.05 0.93
C LEU A 81 8.16 6.95 0.25
N ASN A 82 8.94 6.36 -0.64
CA ASN A 82 9.81 7.08 -1.56
C ASN A 82 9.14 7.16 -2.92
N GLY A 83 8.69 8.35 -3.30
CA GLY A 83 8.08 8.65 -4.60
C GLY A 83 9.08 9.14 -5.65
N SER A 84 10.39 9.04 -5.40
CA SER A 84 11.42 9.35 -6.40
C SER A 84 11.96 8.08 -7.07
N ASP A 85 12.67 8.27 -8.18
CA ASP A 85 13.36 7.22 -8.94
C ASP A 85 14.73 6.83 -8.35
N LYS A 86 15.16 7.49 -7.27
CA LYS A 86 16.44 7.26 -6.60
C LYS A 86 16.23 6.85 -5.14
N PRO A 87 17.11 6.01 -4.56
CA PRO A 87 17.08 5.75 -3.12
C PRO A 87 17.18 7.05 -2.32
N LYS A 88 16.43 7.12 -1.20
CA LYS A 88 16.46 8.24 -0.27
C LYS A 88 16.63 7.74 1.16
N THR A 89 17.40 8.48 1.94
CA THR A 89 17.52 8.26 3.38
C THR A 89 16.47 9.07 4.10
N PHE A 90 15.70 8.41 4.96
CA PHE A 90 14.75 9.05 5.85
C PHE A 90 15.18 8.82 7.30
N THR A 91 15.20 9.88 8.09
CA THR A 91 15.54 9.84 9.52
C THR A 91 14.48 10.58 10.29
N MET A 92 13.99 9.96 11.36
CA MET A 92 13.00 10.53 12.26
C MET A 92 13.43 10.26 13.70
N PRO A 93 13.36 11.25 14.61
CA PRO A 93 13.54 10.98 16.02
C PRO A 93 12.42 10.04 16.51
N VAL A 94 12.81 9.03 17.28
CA VAL A 94 11.90 8.12 17.99
C VAL A 94 11.52 8.68 19.34
#